data_AF-Q22XW1-F1
#
_entry.id   AF-Q22XW1-F1
#
_cell.length_a   1.000
_cell.length_b   1.000
_cell.length_c   1.000
_cell.angle_alpha   90.00
_cell.angle_beta   90.00
_cell.angle_gamma   90.00
#
_symmetry.space_group_name_H-M   'P 1'
#
loop_
_entity.id
_entity.type
_entity.pdbx_description
1 polymer ?
#
loop_
_entity_poly.entity_id
_entity_poly.type
_entity_poly.pdbx_seq_one_letter_code
_entity_poly.pdbx_strand_id
1 'polypeptide(L)'
;MSEIVYDENFIRNFLKKTIEDIATPFIERRINSGGHKENLQDEIIELLQIINENEEQIKTLIQLGYYLLERGQENVQEKQNEMENLQQQIYDCETQIEFHKQSVHEYQRLYHEQLEKNNRLQDTIAQIESESTSNQKAYENIKKELQKLRTQSQKMGKPEDLENLKQNLLLHQQENTDLKSQLSQQKTDNKQLRDEFSNLTKTYEKQIKSMEKVEYENKNQKNVIKNLEFKVKEQKSKIQQLEELVSIQIKEIEELKKQNNSLERDIASLVNKGTQNSVSSPKSISKADLIAQQLFTELKSCDEPGLLENRGSGNLTPSSASTAVSNANTQVSSQNNISITNKENENKKNSMQIFLQAHGNLLSELKDFKDGEMFNENANVTRNSPRARSNSKDKIKLDANNLKTTGKVTNSKPQPIRRDPYEEFFMLTSQCVKLNSPFLDDILALDCSGYYKQVLEQYIPYHKWYKWIEEKLYSIRKQLLQEQQQDLLQHQLIQY
;
A
#
# COMPACT_ATOMS: atom_id res chain seq x y z
N MET A 1 -13.78 15.54 39.21
CA MET A 1 -12.76 16.57 39.48
C MET A 1 -12.41 17.16 38.14
N SER A 2 -12.54 18.47 37.98
CA SER A 2 -12.17 19.16 36.75
C SER A 2 -10.67 18.96 36.55
N GLU A 3 -10.26 18.25 35.51
CA GLU A 3 -8.85 18.17 35.11
C GLU A 3 -8.43 19.58 34.71
N ILE A 4 -7.76 20.28 35.62
CA ILE A 4 -7.01 21.46 35.27
C ILE A 4 -5.81 20.92 34.48
N VAL A 5 -5.94 20.92 33.16
CA VAL A 5 -4.86 20.58 32.24
C VAL A 5 -3.85 21.72 32.32
N TYR A 6 -2.91 21.62 33.25
CA TYR A 6 -1.78 22.53 33.30
C TYR A 6 -0.89 22.23 32.09
N ASP A 7 -0.54 23.27 31.33
CA ASP A 7 0.44 23.18 30.25
C ASP A 7 1.76 22.63 30.82
N GLU A 8 2.35 21.64 30.15
CA GLU A 8 3.61 21.03 30.58
C GLU A 8 4.73 22.08 30.69
N ASN A 9 4.70 23.10 29.84
CA ASN A 9 5.62 24.22 29.91
C ASN A 9 5.39 25.09 31.16
N PHE A 10 4.13 25.28 31.56
CA PHE A 10 3.79 25.99 32.78
C PHE A 10 4.32 25.24 34.01
N ILE A 11 4.11 23.92 34.07
CA ILE A 11 4.62 23.08 35.16
C ILE A 11 6.14 23.16 35.21
N ARG A 12 6.84 22.99 34.08
CA ARG A 12 8.31 23.07 34.01
C ARG A 12 8.84 24.43 34.48
N ASN A 13 8.20 25.52 34.06
CA ASN A 13 8.58 26.88 34.47
C ASN A 13 8.32 27.12 35.96
N PHE A 14 7.20 26.62 36.49
CA PHE A 14 6.89 26.68 37.92
C PHE A 14 7.92 25.89 38.74
N LEU A 15 8.22 24.65 38.36
CA LEU A 15 9.25 23.83 38.99
C LEU A 15 10.61 24.54 39.00
N LYS A 16 11.02 25.12 37.86
CA LYS A 16 12.28 25.84 37.72
C LYS A 16 12.35 27.04 38.69
N LYS A 17 11.31 27.87 38.71
CA LYS A 17 11.24 29.03 39.60
C LYS A 17 11.28 28.62 41.07
N THR A 18 10.53 27.60 41.47
CA THR A 18 10.50 27.15 42.87
C THR A 18 11.84 26.54 43.30
N ILE A 19 12.54 25.85 42.39
CA ILE A 19 13.92 25.37 42.64
C ILE A 19 14.87 26.55 42.86
N GLU A 20 14.81 27.59 42.03
CA GLU A 20 15.61 28.82 42.18
C GLU A 20 15.33 29.50 43.54
N ASP A 21 14.04 29.60 43.91
CA ASP A 21 13.61 30.17 45.18
C ASP A 21 14.12 29.34 46.38
N ILE A 22 14.04 28.00 46.32
CA ILE A 22 14.53 27.09 47.36
C ILE A 22 16.06 27.09 47.46
N ALA A 23 16.77 27.20 46.34
CA ALA A 23 18.23 27.19 46.27
C ALA A 23 18.88 28.43 46.90
N THR A 24 18.15 29.54 46.96
CA THR A 24 18.65 30.79 47.55
C THR A 24 18.89 30.62 49.07
N PRO A 25 20.09 30.89 49.61
CA PRO A 25 20.37 30.75 51.04
C PRO A 25 19.37 31.50 51.92
N PHE A 26 18.99 30.90 53.04
CA PHE A 26 17.99 31.48 53.96
C PHE A 26 18.35 32.91 54.41
N ILE A 27 19.64 33.17 54.67
CA ILE A 27 20.13 34.50 55.09
C ILE A 27 19.86 35.54 54.02
N GLU A 28 20.06 35.19 52.75
CA GLU A 28 19.90 36.09 51.62
C GLU A 28 18.41 36.37 51.35
N ARG A 29 17.56 35.34 51.44
CA ARG A 29 16.10 35.52 51.42
C ARG A 29 15.61 36.44 52.53
N ARG A 30 16.15 36.28 53.75
CA ARG A 30 15.79 37.09 54.93
C ARG A 30 16.23 38.54 54.82
N ILE A 31 17.39 38.79 54.21
CA ILE A 31 17.86 40.15 53.91
C ILE A 31 16.91 40.80 52.88
N ASN A 32 16.50 40.06 51.86
CA ASN A 32 15.62 40.56 50.81
C ASN A 32 14.16 40.79 51.28
N SER A 33 13.70 40.09 52.32
CA SER A 33 12.33 40.19 52.83
C SER A 33 12.12 41.26 53.92
N GLY A 34 13.15 42.07 54.24
CA GLY A 34 12.98 43.25 55.12
C GLY A 34 13.68 43.21 56.48
N GLY A 35 14.58 42.26 56.74
CA GLY A 35 15.40 42.24 57.96
C GLY A 35 14.64 41.83 59.24
N HIS A 36 15.37 41.79 60.37
CA HIS A 36 14.86 41.32 61.66
C HIS A 36 13.68 42.14 62.18
N LYS A 37 12.62 41.46 62.63
CA LYS A 37 11.53 42.10 63.38
C LYS A 37 11.97 42.41 64.81
N GLU A 38 11.48 43.52 65.37
CA GLU A 38 11.82 43.95 66.75
C GLU A 38 11.33 42.96 67.83
N ASN A 39 10.28 42.18 67.52
CA ASN A 39 9.74 41.16 68.41
C ASN A 39 10.14 39.75 67.94
N LEU A 40 10.91 39.05 68.78
CA LEU A 40 11.39 37.70 68.52
C LEU A 40 10.25 36.66 68.40
N GLN A 41 9.13 36.86 69.10
CA GLN A 41 7.99 35.94 69.01
C GLN A 41 7.30 36.03 67.65
N ASP A 42 7.07 37.25 67.16
CA ASP A 42 6.48 37.49 65.84
C ASP A 42 7.39 36.98 64.71
N GLU A 43 8.70 37.09 64.91
CA GLU A 43 9.70 36.55 64.00
C GLU A 43 9.68 35.01 63.95
N ILE A 44 9.59 34.33 65.10
CA ILE A 44 9.49 32.86 65.14
C ILE A 44 8.18 32.38 64.48
N ILE A 45 7.06 33.06 64.71
CA ILE A 45 5.76 32.70 64.12
C ILE A 45 5.81 32.83 62.59
N GLU A 46 6.38 33.92 62.07
CA GLU A 46 6.55 34.11 60.63
C GLU A 46 7.47 33.06 60.00
N LEU A 47 8.57 32.71 60.66
CA LEU A 47 9.46 31.65 60.19
C LEU A 47 8.76 30.29 60.13
N LEU A 48 7.94 29.96 61.14
CA LEU A 48 7.14 28.73 61.12
C LEU A 48 6.10 28.75 59.99
N GLN A 49 5.49 29.91 59.70
CA GLN A 49 4.57 30.04 58.58
C GLN A 49 5.28 29.83 57.23
N ILE A 50 6.45 30.43 57.03
CA ILE A 50 7.27 30.24 55.82
C ILE A 50 7.69 28.77 55.67
N ILE A 51 8.07 28.11 56.76
CA ILE A 51 8.42 26.68 56.74
C ILE A 51 7.21 25.84 56.29
N ASN A 52 6.02 26.12 56.82
CA ASN A 52 4.80 25.41 56.45
C ASN A 52 4.40 25.67 54.99
N GLU A 53 4.52 26.91 54.51
CA GLU A 53 4.29 27.26 53.10
C GLU A 53 5.28 26.53 52.17
N ASN A 54 6.56 26.46 52.56
CA ASN A 54 7.56 25.69 51.82
C ASN A 54 7.27 24.19 51.82
N GLU A 55 6.78 23.64 52.94
CA GLU A 55 6.39 22.22 53.02
C GLU A 55 5.25 21.91 52.04
N GLU A 56 4.22 22.75 51.98
CA GLU A 56 3.11 22.60 51.03
C GLU A 56 3.54 22.80 49.57
N GLN A 57 4.45 23.74 49.30
CA GLN A 57 5.06 23.88 47.99
C GLN A 57 5.83 22.61 47.60
N ILE A 58 6.67 22.07 48.49
CA ILE A 58 7.42 20.82 48.25
C ILE A 58 6.47 19.65 47.97
N LYS A 59 5.38 19.50 48.72
CA LYS A 59 4.35 18.47 48.45
C LYS A 59 3.76 18.63 47.04
N THR A 60 3.43 19.87 46.65
CA THR A 60 2.92 20.17 45.31
C THR A 60 3.95 19.86 44.22
N LEU A 61 5.22 20.20 44.43
CA LEU A 61 6.31 19.87 43.50
C LEU A 61 6.45 18.36 43.33
N ILE A 62 6.38 17.59 44.42
CA ILE A 62 6.45 16.12 44.38
C ILE A 62 5.29 15.55 43.56
N GLN A 63 4.06 16.03 43.78
CA GLN A 63 2.89 15.61 43.02
C GLN A 63 3.02 15.92 41.52
N LEU A 64 3.48 17.12 41.17
CA LEU A 64 3.74 17.51 39.78
C LEU A 64 4.86 16.68 39.16
N GLY A 65 5.90 16.34 39.94
CA GLY A 65 6.98 15.45 39.51
C GLY A 65 6.48 14.05 39.17
N TYR A 66 5.62 13.47 40.00
CA TYR A 66 4.97 12.18 39.71
C TYR A 66 4.11 12.23 38.45
N TYR A 67 3.32 13.29 38.28
CA TYR A 67 2.49 13.48 37.09
C TYR A 67 3.32 13.55 35.81
N LEU A 68 4.43 14.31 35.81
CA LEU A 68 5.32 14.40 34.65
C LEU A 68 6.02 13.07 34.37
N LEU A 69 6.36 12.30 35.40
CA LEU A 69 6.97 10.97 35.24
C LEU A 69 5.99 9.99 34.59
N GLU A 70 4.74 9.94 35.08
CA GLU A 70 3.68 9.09 34.54
C GLU A 70 3.38 9.44 33.07
N ARG A 71 3.18 10.73 32.77
CA ARG A 71 2.97 11.20 31.40
C ARG A 71 4.18 10.94 30.49
N GLY A 72 5.40 11.01 31.03
CA GLY A 72 6.62 10.64 30.33
C GLY A 72 6.64 9.15 29.96
N GLN A 73 6.23 8.27 30.89
CA GLN A 73 6.12 6.83 30.64
C GLN A 73 5.04 6.50 29.61
N GLU A 74 3.88 7.17 29.68
CA GLU A 74 2.81 7.02 28.68
C GLU A 74 3.29 7.39 27.27
N ASN A 75 3.96 8.53 27.12
CA ASN A 75 4.50 8.96 25.83
C ASN A 75 5.55 7.98 25.28
N VAL A 76 6.43 7.46 26.14
CA VAL A 76 7.37 6.40 25.75
C VAL A 76 6.64 5.15 25.27
N GLN A 77 5.58 4.73 25.98
CA GLN A 77 4.79 3.58 25.58
C GLN A 77 4.04 3.80 24.26
N GLU A 78 3.47 4.99 24.05
CA GLU A 78 2.84 5.36 22.77
C GLU A 78 3.84 5.30 21.61
N LYS A 79 5.05 5.84 21.82
CA LYS A 79 6.12 5.80 20.82
C LYS A 79 6.61 4.37 20.56
N GLN A 80 6.66 3.53 21.59
CA GLN A 80 6.98 2.12 21.44
C GLN A 80 5.93 1.39 20.59
N ASN A 81 4.64 1.62 20.86
CA ASN A 81 3.54 1.04 20.08
C ASN A 81 3.57 1.54 18.61
N GLU A 82 3.88 2.82 18.39
CA GLU A 82 4.03 3.39 17.04
C GLU A 82 5.20 2.71 16.29
N MET A 83 6.33 2.51 16.96
CA MET A 83 7.49 1.81 16.40
C MET A 83 7.16 0.35 16.05
N GLU A 84 6.46 -0.39 16.90
CA GLU A 84 6.04 -1.77 16.64
C GLU A 84 5.09 -1.86 15.43
N ASN A 85 4.15 -0.91 15.31
CA ASN A 85 3.27 -0.83 14.15
C ASN A 85 4.05 -0.56 12.85
N LEU A 86 5.02 0.36 12.89
CA LEU A 86 5.88 0.63 11.72
C LEU A 86 6.74 -0.60 11.36
N GLN A 87 7.27 -1.33 12.33
CA GLN A 87 8.00 -2.58 12.09
C GLN A 87 7.12 -3.64 11.43
N GLN A 88 5.86 -3.79 11.87
CA GLN A 88 4.92 -4.71 11.23
C GLN A 88 4.61 -4.29 9.79
N GLN A 89 4.45 -2.99 9.52
CA GLN A 89 4.23 -2.48 8.16
C GLN A 89 5.43 -2.74 7.23
N ILE A 90 6.65 -2.61 7.75
CA ILE A 90 7.87 -2.94 7.01
C ILE A 90 7.88 -4.43 6.63
N TYR A 91 7.61 -5.30 7.60
CA TYR A 91 7.55 -6.75 7.37
C TYR A 91 6.50 -7.14 6.32
N ASP A 92 5.32 -6.54 6.38
CA ASP A 92 4.24 -6.79 5.41
C ASP A 92 4.66 -6.32 4.00
N CYS A 93 5.34 -5.18 3.89
CA CYS A 93 5.87 -4.68 2.62
C CYS A 93 6.96 -5.60 2.05
N GLU A 94 7.88 -6.07 2.89
CA GLU A 94 8.94 -7.01 2.48
C GLU A 94 8.34 -8.32 1.95
N THR A 95 7.32 -8.85 2.64
CA THR A 95 6.60 -10.06 2.21
C THR A 95 5.92 -9.85 0.85
N GLN A 96 5.30 -8.69 0.64
CA GLN A 96 4.70 -8.35 -0.66
C GLN A 96 5.75 -8.21 -1.76
N ILE A 97 6.88 -7.54 -1.49
CA ILE A 97 7.97 -7.41 -2.45
C ILE A 97 8.47 -8.78 -2.90
N GLU A 98 8.63 -9.72 -1.96
CA GLU A 98 9.12 -11.06 -2.28
C GLU A 98 8.11 -11.85 -3.14
N PHE A 99 6.81 -11.74 -2.84
CA PHE A 99 5.75 -12.29 -3.69
C PHE A 99 5.78 -11.73 -5.13
N HIS A 100 6.00 -10.42 -5.27
CA HIS A 100 6.05 -9.78 -6.60
C HIS A 100 7.30 -10.20 -7.37
N LYS A 101 8.45 -10.36 -6.70
CA LYS A 101 9.67 -10.90 -7.35
C LYS A 101 9.42 -12.30 -7.91
N GLN A 102 8.79 -13.19 -7.13
CA GLN A 102 8.43 -14.54 -7.58
C GLN A 102 7.49 -14.50 -8.78
N SER A 103 6.47 -13.62 -8.73
CA SER A 103 5.52 -13.45 -9.83
C SER A 103 6.19 -12.96 -11.11
N VAL A 104 7.08 -11.97 -11.02
CA VAL A 104 7.86 -11.48 -12.17
C VAL A 104 8.72 -12.59 -12.78
N HIS A 105 9.37 -13.41 -11.94
CA HIS A 105 10.18 -14.53 -12.42
C HIS A 105 9.33 -15.56 -13.19
N GLU A 106 8.13 -15.87 -12.69
CA GLU A 106 7.20 -16.78 -13.36
C GLU A 106 6.71 -16.21 -14.70
N TYR A 107 6.37 -14.92 -14.77
CA TYR A 107 5.99 -14.28 -16.02
C TYR A 107 7.14 -14.26 -17.05
N GLN A 108 8.37 -14.04 -16.61
CA GLN A 108 9.54 -14.14 -17.48
C GLN A 108 9.72 -15.55 -18.06
N ARG A 109 9.53 -16.58 -17.22
CA ARG A 109 9.56 -17.99 -17.65
C ARG A 109 8.50 -18.27 -18.71
N LEU A 110 7.25 -17.88 -18.47
CA LEU A 110 6.14 -18.07 -19.41
C LEU A 110 6.36 -17.33 -20.74
N TYR A 111 6.93 -16.12 -20.67
CA TYR A 111 7.29 -15.35 -21.86
C TYR A 111 8.34 -16.07 -22.71
N HIS A 112 9.39 -16.63 -22.09
CA HIS A 112 10.40 -17.41 -22.81
C HIS A 112 9.81 -18.69 -23.42
N GLU A 113 8.95 -19.41 -22.70
CA GLU A 113 8.28 -20.60 -23.23
C GLU A 113 7.44 -20.27 -24.48
N GLN A 114 6.73 -19.13 -24.46
CA GLN A 114 5.95 -18.68 -25.62
C GLN A 114 6.81 -18.21 -26.78
N LEU A 115 7.93 -17.56 -26.50
CA LEU A 115 8.89 -17.18 -27.53
C LEU A 115 9.45 -18.42 -28.24
N GLU A 116 9.81 -19.47 -27.50
CA GLU A 116 10.25 -20.74 -28.09
C GLU A 116 9.17 -21.38 -28.96
N LYS A 117 7.92 -21.41 -28.47
CA LYS A 117 6.78 -21.95 -29.24
C LYS A 117 6.59 -21.18 -30.55
N ASN A 118 6.69 -19.85 -30.52
CA ASN A 118 6.55 -19.02 -31.70
C ASN A 118 7.68 -19.27 -32.71
N ASN A 119 8.92 -19.42 -32.24
CA ASN A 119 10.05 -19.78 -33.10
C ASN A 119 9.83 -21.13 -33.79
N ARG A 120 9.38 -22.16 -33.04
CA ARG A 120 9.06 -23.49 -33.62
C ARG A 120 7.93 -23.43 -34.65
N LEU A 121 6.94 -22.55 -34.44
CA LEU A 121 5.86 -22.34 -35.41
C LEU A 121 6.38 -21.65 -36.68
N GLN A 122 7.28 -20.66 -36.54
CA GLN A 122 7.93 -20.03 -37.69
C GLN A 122 8.76 -21.03 -38.51
N ASP A 123 9.51 -21.90 -37.85
CA ASP A 123 10.27 -22.96 -38.52
C ASP A 123 9.35 -23.91 -39.29
N THR A 124 8.23 -24.32 -38.67
CA THR A 124 7.19 -25.15 -39.33
C THR A 124 6.59 -24.45 -40.55
N ILE A 125 6.29 -23.14 -40.45
CA ILE A 125 5.77 -22.35 -41.58
C ILE A 125 6.78 -22.32 -42.73
N ALA A 126 8.05 -22.06 -42.43
CA ALA A 126 9.12 -22.05 -43.44
C ALA A 126 9.27 -23.42 -44.13
N GLN A 127 9.14 -24.51 -43.38
CA GLN A 127 9.13 -25.86 -43.94
C GLN A 127 7.94 -26.06 -44.91
N ILE A 128 6.72 -25.73 -44.49
CA ILE A 128 5.51 -25.85 -45.33
C ILE A 128 5.62 -25.02 -46.61
N GLU A 129 6.17 -23.80 -46.53
CA GLU A 129 6.40 -22.94 -47.70
C GLU A 129 7.39 -23.58 -48.69
N SER A 130 8.45 -24.21 -48.18
CA SER A 130 9.42 -24.93 -49.02
C SER A 130 8.80 -26.13 -49.73
N GLU A 131 7.96 -26.90 -49.03
CA GLU A 131 7.24 -28.06 -49.56
C GLU A 131 6.20 -27.63 -50.61
N SER A 132 5.44 -26.57 -50.33
CA SER A 132 4.47 -25.97 -51.26
C SER A 132 5.16 -25.55 -52.58
N THR A 133 6.34 -24.92 -52.48
CA THR A 133 7.12 -24.51 -53.64
C THR A 133 7.61 -25.72 -54.46
N SER A 134 8.01 -26.81 -53.79
CA SER A 134 8.39 -28.07 -54.44
C SER A 134 7.20 -28.70 -55.17
N ASN A 135 6.04 -28.77 -54.51
CA ASN A 135 4.81 -29.31 -55.08
C ASN A 135 4.31 -28.50 -56.28
N GLN A 136 4.43 -27.16 -56.23
CA GLN A 136 4.11 -26.28 -57.36
C GLN A 136 4.96 -26.61 -58.59
N LYS A 137 6.26 -26.88 -58.40
CA LYS A 137 7.16 -27.29 -59.50
C LYS A 137 6.77 -28.66 -60.07
N ALA A 138 6.43 -29.62 -59.20
CA ALA A 138 5.97 -30.94 -59.62
C ALA A 138 4.68 -30.86 -60.45
N TYR A 139 3.72 -30.03 -60.02
CA TYR A 139 2.47 -29.79 -60.75
C TYR A 139 2.71 -29.23 -62.16
N GLU A 140 3.57 -28.21 -62.29
CA GLU A 140 3.91 -27.63 -63.60
C GLU A 140 4.62 -28.64 -64.53
N ASN A 141 5.42 -29.55 -63.97
CA ASN A 141 6.05 -30.63 -64.75
C ASN A 141 5.00 -31.63 -65.27
N ILE A 142 4.09 -32.11 -64.42
CA ILE A 142 3.00 -33.02 -64.80
C ILE A 142 2.12 -32.37 -65.87
N LYS A 143 1.80 -31.09 -65.72
CA LYS A 143 0.99 -30.34 -66.69
C LYS A 143 1.66 -30.29 -68.08
N LYS A 144 2.97 -30.06 -68.14
CA LYS A 144 3.74 -30.12 -69.40
C LYS A 144 3.72 -31.51 -70.02
N GLU A 145 3.81 -32.56 -69.21
CA GLU A 145 3.81 -33.94 -69.67
C GLU A 145 2.45 -34.38 -70.22
N LEU A 146 1.36 -34.02 -69.54
CA LEU A 146 0.00 -34.19 -70.03
C LEU A 146 -0.22 -33.50 -71.38
N GLN A 147 0.33 -32.30 -71.56
CA GLN A 147 0.23 -31.58 -72.83
C GLN A 147 0.96 -32.33 -73.96
N LYS A 148 2.14 -32.91 -73.70
CA LYS A 148 2.86 -33.76 -74.65
C LYS A 148 2.04 -34.99 -75.04
N LEU A 149 1.53 -35.73 -74.06
CA LEU A 149 0.72 -36.93 -74.30
C LEU A 149 -0.53 -36.61 -75.12
N ARG A 150 -1.20 -35.48 -74.85
CA ARG A 150 -2.37 -35.02 -75.61
C ARG A 150 -2.04 -34.74 -77.08
N THR A 151 -0.88 -34.12 -77.36
CA THR A 151 -0.41 -33.91 -78.74
C THR A 151 0.03 -35.20 -79.44
N GLN A 152 0.46 -36.21 -78.68
CA GLN A 152 0.86 -37.51 -79.20
C GLN A 152 -0.37 -38.38 -79.52
N SER A 153 -1.39 -38.35 -78.67
CA SER A 153 -2.65 -39.08 -78.90
C SER A 153 -3.43 -38.52 -80.10
N GLN A 154 -3.31 -37.23 -80.40
CA GLN A 154 -3.87 -36.64 -81.64
C GLN A 154 -3.20 -37.14 -82.92
N LYS A 155 -2.04 -37.82 -82.82
CA LYS A 155 -1.25 -38.27 -83.98
C LYS A 155 -1.34 -39.76 -84.29
N MET A 156 -2.01 -40.57 -83.47
CA MET A 156 -2.07 -42.03 -83.67
C MET A 156 -3.50 -42.54 -83.71
N GLY A 157 -3.84 -43.25 -84.78
CA GLY A 157 -5.08 -44.02 -84.90
C GLY A 157 -4.74 -45.44 -85.35
N LYS A 158 -4.53 -46.36 -84.40
CA LYS A 158 -4.51 -47.82 -84.64
C LYS A 158 -5.07 -48.61 -83.43
N PRO A 159 -5.54 -49.85 -83.62
CA PRO A 159 -6.40 -50.56 -82.66
C PRO A 159 -5.68 -51.14 -81.42
N GLU A 160 -4.34 -51.18 -81.43
CA GLU A 160 -3.49 -51.60 -80.29
C GLU A 160 -3.49 -50.54 -79.16
N ASP A 161 -3.91 -49.31 -79.48
CA ASP A 161 -4.06 -48.19 -78.54
C ASP A 161 -5.23 -48.38 -77.57
N LEU A 162 -6.22 -49.25 -77.88
CA LEU A 162 -7.45 -49.37 -77.11
C LEU A 162 -7.25 -50.13 -75.77
N GLU A 163 -6.38 -51.15 -75.76
CA GLU A 163 -6.11 -51.94 -74.56
C GLU A 163 -5.18 -51.18 -73.60
N ASN A 164 -4.19 -50.46 -74.14
CA ASN A 164 -3.40 -49.48 -73.39
C ASN A 164 -4.27 -48.35 -72.83
N LEU A 165 -5.28 -47.90 -73.56
CA LEU A 165 -6.22 -46.87 -73.09
C LEU A 165 -7.07 -47.37 -71.91
N LYS A 166 -7.54 -48.63 -71.95
CA LYS A 166 -8.24 -49.25 -70.81
C LYS A 166 -7.36 -49.39 -69.58
N GLN A 167 -6.10 -49.79 -69.77
CA GLN A 167 -5.15 -49.96 -68.66
C GLN A 167 -4.82 -48.60 -68.01
N ASN A 168 -4.64 -47.54 -68.82
CA ASN A 168 -4.51 -46.17 -68.33
C ASN A 168 -5.78 -45.66 -67.64
N LEU A 169 -6.97 -45.99 -68.15
CA LEU A 169 -8.23 -45.61 -67.53
C LEU A 169 -8.37 -46.23 -66.13
N LEU A 170 -7.97 -47.50 -65.96
CA LEU A 170 -7.98 -48.20 -64.69
C LEU A 170 -7.00 -47.56 -63.70
N LEU A 171 -5.78 -47.24 -64.14
CA LEU A 171 -4.78 -46.56 -63.31
C LEU A 171 -5.29 -45.19 -62.83
N HIS A 172 -5.88 -44.39 -63.72
CA HIS A 172 -6.48 -43.10 -63.36
C HIS A 172 -7.70 -43.22 -62.45
N GLN A 173 -8.46 -44.31 -62.53
CA GLN A 173 -9.54 -44.56 -61.56
C GLN A 173 -8.98 -44.84 -60.17
N GLN A 174 -7.86 -45.57 -60.09
CA GLN A 174 -7.17 -45.88 -58.84
C GLN A 174 -6.52 -44.62 -58.24
N GLU A 175 -5.86 -43.78 -59.05
CA GLU A 175 -5.38 -42.46 -58.60
C GLU A 175 -6.53 -41.58 -58.09
N ASN A 176 -7.70 -41.58 -58.75
CA ASN A 176 -8.85 -40.82 -58.28
C ASN A 176 -9.41 -41.32 -56.94
N THR A 177 -9.32 -42.62 -56.67
CA THR A 177 -9.71 -43.15 -55.35
C THR A 177 -8.73 -42.72 -54.27
N ASP A 178 -7.42 -42.74 -54.56
CA ASP A 178 -6.38 -42.33 -53.61
C ASP A 178 -6.45 -40.83 -53.33
N LEU A 179 -6.60 -40.00 -54.36
CA LEU A 179 -6.79 -38.56 -54.22
C LEU A 179 -8.06 -38.21 -53.42
N LYS A 180 -9.15 -38.95 -53.59
CA LYS A 180 -10.37 -38.77 -52.78
C LYS A 180 -10.13 -39.11 -51.31
N SER A 181 -9.38 -40.18 -51.05
CA SER A 181 -8.99 -40.57 -49.69
C SER A 181 -8.15 -39.48 -49.03
N GLN A 182 -7.11 -39.00 -49.70
CA GLN A 182 -6.27 -37.89 -49.22
C GLN A 182 -7.09 -36.61 -48.98
N LEU A 183 -7.99 -36.25 -49.88
CA LEU A 183 -8.86 -35.08 -49.72
C LEU A 183 -9.79 -35.23 -48.49
N SER A 184 -10.27 -36.45 -48.23
CA SER A 184 -11.09 -36.73 -47.05
C SER A 184 -10.25 -36.59 -45.77
N GLN A 185 -9.02 -37.11 -45.76
CA GLN A 185 -8.11 -36.97 -44.63
C GLN A 185 -7.81 -35.49 -44.35
N GLN A 186 -7.39 -34.74 -45.36
CA GLN A 186 -7.09 -33.31 -45.22
C GLN A 186 -8.27 -32.47 -44.72
N LYS A 187 -9.51 -32.85 -45.07
CA LYS A 187 -10.70 -32.17 -44.51
C LYS A 187 -10.86 -32.42 -43.02
N THR A 188 -10.51 -33.60 -42.57
CA THR A 188 -10.58 -34.00 -41.15
C THR A 188 -9.50 -33.27 -40.36
N ASP A 189 -8.27 -33.24 -40.87
CA ASP A 189 -7.14 -32.54 -40.25
C ASP A 189 -7.41 -31.02 -40.16
N ASN A 190 -7.92 -30.41 -41.25
CA ASN A 190 -8.30 -29.00 -41.24
C ASN A 190 -9.41 -28.68 -40.23
N LYS A 191 -10.31 -29.63 -39.97
CA LYS A 191 -11.35 -29.45 -38.96
C LYS A 191 -10.72 -29.46 -37.55
N GLN A 192 -9.85 -30.42 -37.27
CA GLN A 192 -9.13 -30.51 -35.99
C GLN A 192 -8.31 -29.25 -35.74
N LEU A 193 -7.55 -28.78 -36.72
CA LEU A 193 -6.77 -27.53 -36.61
C LEU A 193 -7.66 -26.32 -36.30
N ARG A 194 -8.84 -26.21 -36.92
CA ARG A 194 -9.79 -25.12 -36.61
C ARG A 194 -10.32 -25.20 -35.19
N ASP A 195 -10.61 -26.40 -34.71
CA ASP A 195 -11.11 -26.62 -33.35
C ASP A 195 -10.02 -26.30 -32.31
N GLU A 196 -8.77 -26.69 -32.56
CA GLU A 196 -7.60 -26.32 -31.76
C GLU A 196 -7.39 -24.81 -31.74
N PHE A 197 -7.45 -24.13 -32.90
CA PHE A 197 -7.31 -22.68 -32.99
C PHE A 197 -8.41 -21.95 -32.21
N SER A 198 -9.64 -22.45 -32.26
CA SER A 198 -10.78 -21.93 -31.50
C SER A 198 -10.56 -22.07 -29.98
N ASN A 199 -10.06 -23.22 -29.53
CA ASN A 199 -9.75 -23.45 -28.12
C ASN A 199 -8.59 -22.58 -27.65
N LEU A 200 -7.54 -22.45 -28.44
CA LEU A 200 -6.39 -21.60 -28.14
C LEU A 200 -6.80 -20.12 -28.03
N THR A 201 -7.66 -19.64 -28.94
CA THR A 201 -8.22 -18.29 -28.90
C THR A 201 -8.97 -18.02 -27.59
N LYS A 202 -9.84 -18.95 -27.16
CA LYS A 202 -10.57 -18.83 -25.88
C LYS A 202 -9.62 -18.79 -24.67
N THR A 203 -8.53 -19.55 -24.71
CA THR A 203 -7.53 -19.55 -23.64
C THR A 203 -6.78 -18.22 -23.59
N TYR A 204 -6.39 -17.67 -24.73
CA TYR A 204 -5.77 -16.33 -24.80
C TYR A 204 -6.72 -15.25 -24.29
N GLU A 205 -7.99 -15.26 -24.68
CA GLU A 205 -8.99 -14.31 -24.17
C GLU A 205 -9.13 -14.37 -22.64
N LYS A 206 -9.10 -15.57 -22.05
CA LYS A 206 -9.12 -15.73 -20.58
C LYS A 206 -7.85 -15.18 -19.94
N GLN A 207 -6.68 -15.44 -20.52
CA GLN A 207 -5.41 -14.93 -20.01
C GLN A 207 -5.33 -13.39 -20.09
N ILE A 208 -5.80 -12.78 -21.18
CA ILE A 208 -5.87 -11.33 -21.34
C ILE A 208 -6.74 -10.71 -20.24
N LYS A 209 -7.94 -11.23 -20.01
CA LYS A 209 -8.83 -10.73 -18.94
C LYS A 209 -8.21 -10.87 -17.54
N SER A 210 -7.47 -11.95 -17.30
CA SER A 210 -6.74 -12.14 -16.05
C SER A 210 -5.62 -11.10 -15.89
N MET A 211 -4.84 -10.85 -16.95
CA MET A 211 -3.79 -9.82 -16.97
C MET A 211 -4.35 -8.41 -16.75
N GLU A 212 -5.45 -8.05 -17.41
CA GLU A 212 -6.12 -6.74 -17.23
C GLU A 212 -6.51 -6.50 -15.77
N LYS A 213 -6.97 -7.55 -15.07
CA LYS A 213 -7.30 -7.48 -13.64
C LYS A 213 -6.06 -7.21 -12.79
N VAL A 214 -4.96 -7.95 -13.04
CA VAL A 214 -3.69 -7.76 -12.33
C VAL A 214 -3.11 -6.36 -12.60
N GLU A 215 -3.22 -5.85 -13.83
CA GLU A 215 -2.75 -4.51 -14.18
C GLU A 215 -3.52 -3.42 -13.42
N TYR A 216 -4.83 -3.59 -13.27
CA TYR A 216 -5.66 -2.69 -12.45
C TYR A 216 -5.25 -2.72 -10.96
N GLU A 217 -5.00 -3.90 -10.39
CA GLU A 217 -4.53 -4.06 -9.02
C GLU A 217 -3.15 -3.42 -8.80
N ASN A 218 -2.21 -3.62 -9.72
CA ASN A 218 -0.89 -2.97 -9.71
C ASN A 218 -0.99 -1.44 -9.72
N LYS A 219 -1.90 -0.88 -10.53
CA LYS A 219 -2.12 0.57 -10.58
C LYS A 219 -2.61 1.11 -9.24
N ASN A 220 -3.51 0.39 -8.57
CA ASN A 220 -4.00 0.77 -7.25
C ASN A 220 -2.89 0.71 -6.19
N GLN A 221 -2.11 -0.37 -6.19
CA GLN A 221 -0.97 -0.52 -5.27
C GLN A 221 0.08 0.57 -5.48
N LYS A 222 0.38 0.94 -6.73
CA LYS A 222 1.31 2.02 -7.04
C LYS A 222 0.87 3.37 -6.47
N ASN A 223 -0.44 3.64 -6.45
CA ASN A 223 -0.98 4.84 -5.81
C ASN A 223 -0.86 4.79 -4.28
N VAL A 224 -1.08 3.62 -3.68
CA VAL A 224 -0.89 3.41 -2.23
C VAL A 224 0.58 3.66 -1.85
N ILE A 225 1.53 3.08 -2.60
CA ILE A 225 2.97 3.29 -2.37
C ILE A 225 3.32 4.78 -2.45
N LYS A 226 2.85 5.48 -3.49
CA LYS A 226 3.11 6.92 -3.65
C LYS A 226 2.58 7.75 -2.46
N ASN A 227 1.43 7.39 -1.91
CA ASN A 227 0.88 8.05 -0.72
C ASN A 227 1.71 7.74 0.54
N LEU A 228 2.19 6.51 0.69
CA LEU A 228 3.07 6.12 1.79
C LEU A 228 4.44 6.81 1.71
N GLU A 229 5.02 6.91 0.52
CA GLU A 229 6.26 7.66 0.27
C GLU A 229 6.13 9.13 0.69
N PHE A 230 4.98 9.76 0.40
CA PHE A 230 4.71 11.12 0.84
C PHE A 230 4.66 11.24 2.37
N LYS A 231 3.96 10.31 3.05
CA LYS A 231 3.90 10.28 4.52
C LYS A 231 5.27 10.06 5.17
N VAL A 232 6.08 9.15 4.63
CA VAL A 232 7.46 8.91 5.09
C VAL A 232 8.31 10.17 4.93
N LYS A 233 8.17 10.87 3.80
CA LYS A 233 8.89 12.14 3.58
C LYS A 233 8.47 13.22 4.59
N GLU A 234 7.18 13.31 4.89
CA GLU A 234 6.66 14.23 5.91
C GLU A 234 7.21 13.91 7.30
N GLN A 235 7.17 12.63 7.71
CA GLN A 235 7.70 12.19 8.99
C GLN A 235 9.21 12.44 9.09
N LYS A 236 9.97 12.19 8.03
CA LYS A 236 11.41 12.47 7.99
C LYS A 236 11.71 13.96 8.18
N SER A 237 10.91 14.84 7.59
CA SER A 237 11.04 16.29 7.81
C SER A 237 10.74 16.69 9.26
N LYS A 238 9.76 16.06 9.91
CA LYS A 238 9.45 16.29 11.34
C LYS A 238 10.59 15.83 12.24
N ILE A 239 11.16 14.65 11.97
CA ILE A 239 12.33 14.13 12.70
C ILE A 239 13.49 15.12 12.59
N GLN A 240 13.79 15.61 11.38
CA GLN A 240 14.87 16.57 11.18
C GLN A 240 14.66 17.88 11.96
N GLN A 241 13.43 18.40 12.01
CA GLN A 241 13.09 19.57 12.82
C GLN A 241 13.29 19.32 14.33
N LEU A 242 12.92 18.13 14.81
CA LEU A 242 13.11 17.75 16.20
C LEU A 242 14.60 17.57 16.55
N GLU A 243 15.39 16.97 15.67
CA GLU A 243 16.84 16.84 15.83
C GLU A 243 17.52 18.21 15.94
N GLU A 244 17.10 19.17 15.12
CA GLU A 244 17.61 20.54 15.16
C GLU A 244 17.26 21.24 16.49
N LEU A 245 16.03 21.09 16.97
CA LEU A 245 15.60 21.59 18.28
C LEU A 245 16.41 20.97 19.44
N VAL A 246 16.64 19.66 19.41
CA VAL A 246 17.47 18.97 20.41
C VAL A 246 18.91 19.50 20.36
N SER A 247 19.47 19.72 19.16
CA SER A 247 20.82 20.29 19.01
C SER A 247 20.93 21.69 19.62
N ILE A 248 19.91 22.54 19.45
CA ILE A 248 19.83 23.87 20.06
C ILE A 248 19.80 23.75 21.60
N GLN A 249 18.95 22.87 22.14
CA GLN A 249 18.83 22.66 23.59
C GLN A 249 20.13 22.14 24.23
N ILE A 250 20.85 21.23 23.54
CA ILE A 250 22.15 20.73 24.02
C ILE A 250 23.15 21.87 24.16
N LYS A 251 23.23 22.78 23.18
CA LYS A 251 24.13 23.95 23.23
C LYS A 251 23.78 24.88 24.38
N GLU A 252 22.50 25.12 24.63
CA GLU A 252 22.02 25.93 25.74
C GLU A 252 22.42 25.31 27.10
N ILE A 253 22.26 23.99 27.25
CA ILE A 253 22.70 23.27 28.45
C ILE A 253 24.22 23.39 28.64
N GLU A 254 25.02 23.31 27.58
CA GLU A 254 26.47 23.49 27.65
C GLU A 254 26.88 24.91 28.08
N GLU A 255 26.20 25.95 27.59
CA GLU A 255 26.40 27.32 28.03
C GLU A 255 26.04 27.51 29.51
N LEU A 256 24.90 27.00 29.93
CA LEU A 256 24.48 27.03 31.34
C LEU A 256 25.48 26.30 32.25
N LYS A 257 26.01 25.14 31.82
CA LYS A 257 27.07 24.43 32.55
C LYS A 257 28.35 25.27 32.67
N LYS A 258 28.78 25.96 31.61
CA LYS A 258 29.95 26.86 31.65
C LYS A 258 29.74 28.02 32.62
N GLN A 259 28.56 28.62 32.62
CA GLN A 259 28.20 29.68 33.56
C GLN A 259 28.22 29.16 35.00
N ASN A 260 27.63 28.00 35.26
CA ASN A 260 27.62 27.41 36.60
C ASN A 260 29.04 27.12 37.12
N ASN A 261 29.91 26.55 36.28
CA ASN A 261 31.32 26.32 36.61
C ASN A 261 32.12 27.61 36.86
N SER A 262 31.69 28.75 36.30
CA SER A 262 32.29 30.06 36.60
C SER A 262 31.85 30.54 37.98
N LEU A 263 30.55 30.48 38.25
CA LEU A 263 29.98 30.88 39.54
C LEU A 263 30.54 30.04 40.70
N GLU A 264 30.70 28.72 40.51
CA GLU A 264 31.34 27.85 41.50
C GLU A 264 32.78 28.29 41.82
N ARG A 265 33.56 28.72 40.81
CA ARG A 265 34.91 29.26 41.01
C ARG A 265 34.88 30.59 41.74
N ASP A 266 33.94 31.46 41.40
CA ASP A 266 33.78 32.76 42.06
C ASP A 266 33.41 32.57 43.54
N ILE A 267 32.45 31.69 43.84
CA ILE A 267 32.08 31.31 45.22
C ILE A 267 33.29 30.75 45.97
N ALA A 268 34.03 29.79 45.38
CA ALA A 268 35.22 29.22 46.01
C ALA A 268 36.29 30.29 46.33
N SER A 269 36.46 31.28 45.45
CA SER A 269 37.39 32.40 45.68
C SER A 269 36.96 33.32 46.82
N LEU A 270 35.65 33.57 46.97
CA LEU A 270 35.07 34.39 48.03
C LEU A 270 35.15 33.68 49.38
N VAL A 271 34.86 32.38 49.43
CA VAL A 271 35.00 31.56 50.64
C VAL A 271 36.44 31.59 51.16
N ASN A 272 37.43 31.40 50.28
CA ASN A 272 38.85 31.45 50.65
C ASN A 272 39.29 32.84 51.15
N LYS A 273 38.72 33.93 50.60
CA LYS A 273 38.95 35.30 51.10
C LYS A 273 38.30 35.54 52.47
N GLY A 274 37.15 34.90 52.75
CA GLY A 274 36.50 34.96 54.06
C GLY A 274 37.29 34.23 55.15
N THR A 275 37.97 33.12 54.83
CA THR A 275 38.72 32.31 55.81
C THR A 275 40.06 32.93 56.23
N GLN A 276 40.66 33.81 55.41
CA GLN A 276 41.92 34.47 55.77
C GLN A 276 41.75 35.71 56.68
N ASN A 277 40.51 36.15 56.95
CA ASN A 277 40.23 37.29 57.82
C ASN A 277 39.83 36.91 59.26
N SER A 278 39.96 35.65 59.66
CA SER A 278 39.68 35.20 61.02
C SER A 278 40.72 34.18 61.51
N VAL A 279 41.92 34.66 61.85
CA VAL A 279 42.85 33.92 62.72
C VAL A 279 43.04 34.73 64.01
N SER A 280 42.21 34.43 64.99
CA SER A 280 42.63 34.46 66.40
C SER A 280 41.70 33.60 67.26
N SER A 281 42.31 32.58 67.87
CA SER A 281 41.91 31.77 69.04
C SER A 281 41.39 30.34 68.79
N PRO A 282 42.01 29.33 69.43
CA PRO A 282 41.57 27.93 69.39
C PRO A 282 40.54 27.69 70.49
N LYS A 283 39.33 27.23 70.13
CA LYS A 283 38.36 26.69 71.09
C LYS A 283 37.81 25.36 70.60
N SER A 284 38.10 24.35 71.42
CA SER A 284 37.33 23.12 71.67
C SER A 284 36.33 22.70 70.59
N ILE A 285 36.72 21.65 69.85
CA ILE A 285 35.86 20.86 68.97
C ILE A 285 34.62 20.43 69.76
N SER A 286 33.46 20.92 69.32
CA SER A 286 32.17 20.60 69.87
C SER A 286 31.81 19.16 69.51
N LYS A 287 31.09 18.47 70.40
CA LYS A 287 30.55 17.11 70.16
C LYS A 287 29.70 17.01 68.89
N ALA A 288 29.20 18.15 68.39
CA ALA A 288 28.49 18.26 67.11
C ALA A 288 29.41 18.11 65.88
N ASP A 289 30.65 18.59 65.95
CA ASP A 289 31.62 18.47 64.85
C ASP A 289 32.12 17.04 64.68
N LEU A 290 32.19 16.29 65.79
CA LEU A 290 32.53 14.87 65.78
C LEU A 290 31.41 14.03 65.13
N ILE A 291 30.15 14.38 65.39
CA ILE A 291 28.97 13.71 64.79
C ILE A 291 28.85 14.07 63.31
N ALA A 292 29.14 15.33 62.93
CA ALA A 292 29.14 15.77 61.54
C ALA A 292 30.24 15.07 60.71
N GLN A 293 31.44 14.87 61.28
CA GLN A 293 32.49 14.09 60.61
C GLN A 293 32.13 12.60 60.50
N GLN A 294 31.43 12.03 61.48
CA GLN A 294 31.04 10.63 61.45
C GLN A 294 29.95 10.34 60.39
N LEU A 295 28.95 11.23 60.26
CA LEU A 295 27.92 11.14 59.22
C LEU A 295 28.47 11.41 57.80
N PHE A 296 29.46 12.30 57.67
CA PHE A 296 30.11 12.57 56.38
C PHE A 296 30.97 11.39 55.90
N THR A 297 31.43 10.54 56.82
CA THR A 297 32.22 9.34 56.47
C THR A 297 31.31 8.18 56.05
N GLU A 298 30.11 8.05 56.63
CA GLU A 298 29.11 7.04 56.23
C GLU A 298 28.43 7.34 54.88
N LEU A 299 28.25 8.62 54.53
CA LEU A 299 27.66 9.00 53.23
C LEU A 299 28.62 8.78 52.04
N LYS A 300 29.94 8.75 52.28
CA LYS A 300 30.94 8.57 51.24
C LYS A 300 31.22 7.10 50.88
N SER A 301 30.62 6.15 51.61
CA SER A 301 30.77 4.70 51.36
C SER A 301 29.66 4.07 50.52
N CYS A 302 28.73 4.85 49.96
CA CYS A 302 27.58 4.32 49.20
C CYS A 302 27.61 4.53 47.69
N ASP A 303 28.71 5.03 47.10
CA ASP A 303 28.84 5.16 45.64
C ASP A 303 30.01 4.34 45.10
N GLU A 304 29.73 3.08 44.75
CA GLU A 304 30.43 2.37 43.68
C GLU A 304 29.40 1.56 42.86
N PRO A 305 29.10 1.93 41.60
CA PRO A 305 28.52 1.00 40.65
C PRO A 305 29.65 0.26 39.95
N GLY A 306 29.97 -0.93 40.46
CA GLY A 306 30.82 -1.90 39.81
C GLY A 306 30.19 -2.38 38.50
N LEU A 307 30.83 -2.00 37.39
CA LEU A 307 30.74 -2.68 36.10
C LEU A 307 31.23 -4.14 36.26
N LEU A 308 30.37 -5.11 35.98
CA LEU A 308 30.81 -6.45 35.54
C LEU A 308 29.90 -6.97 34.44
N GLU A 309 30.46 -7.03 33.23
CA GLU A 309 30.09 -7.96 32.19
C GLU A 309 30.29 -9.41 32.68
N ASN A 310 29.33 -10.30 32.46
CA ASN A 310 29.53 -11.47 31.59
C ASN A 310 28.31 -12.41 31.48
N ARG A 311 27.98 -12.71 30.22
CA ARG A 311 27.66 -14.00 29.58
C ARG A 311 27.24 -15.22 30.44
N GLY A 312 26.17 -15.89 29.98
CA GLY A 312 26.15 -17.35 29.89
C GLY A 312 24.86 -18.06 30.32
N SER A 313 24.02 -18.41 29.34
CA SER A 313 23.32 -19.71 29.15
C SER A 313 23.05 -20.65 30.34
N GLY A 314 21.81 -21.13 30.46
CA GLY A 314 21.53 -22.47 31.02
C GLY A 314 20.12 -22.71 31.56
N ASN A 315 19.40 -23.63 30.92
CA ASN A 315 18.08 -24.19 31.28
C ASN A 315 17.95 -24.70 32.74
N LEU A 316 16.73 -24.67 33.29
CA LEU A 316 15.89 -25.85 33.66
C LEU A 316 14.84 -25.50 34.73
N THR A 317 13.58 -25.81 34.42
CA THR A 317 12.45 -26.05 35.35
C THR A 317 12.59 -27.42 36.05
N PRO A 318 11.64 -27.89 36.91
CA PRO A 318 10.65 -27.23 37.78
C PRO A 318 10.68 -27.81 39.23
N SER A 319 9.87 -27.24 40.15
CA SER A 319 8.83 -27.98 40.92
C SER A 319 8.50 -27.37 42.30
N SER A 320 7.19 -27.18 42.47
CA SER A 320 6.33 -27.48 43.64
C SER A 320 6.32 -26.66 44.95
N ALA A 321 5.06 -26.36 45.29
CA ALA A 321 4.40 -26.24 46.60
C ALA A 321 4.64 -24.94 47.39
N SER A 322 3.67 -24.02 47.47
CA SER A 322 2.38 -24.05 48.21
C SER A 322 2.53 -23.32 49.55
N THR A 323 1.82 -22.20 49.73
CA THR A 323 0.77 -22.02 50.77
C THR A 323 0.16 -20.61 50.62
N ALA A 324 -1.17 -20.59 50.59
CA ALA A 324 -2.04 -19.43 50.53
C ALA A 324 -2.05 -18.62 51.84
N VAL A 325 -2.42 -17.33 51.77
CA VAL A 325 -3.61 -16.75 52.43
C VAL A 325 -3.74 -15.27 52.00
N SER A 326 -4.74 -15.04 51.15
CA SER A 326 -5.79 -14.01 51.19
C SER A 326 -5.48 -12.62 51.79
N ASN A 327 -5.61 -11.58 50.95
CA ASN A 327 -6.67 -10.58 51.15
C ASN A 327 -7.03 -9.89 49.83
N ALA A 328 -8.33 -9.81 49.58
CA ALA A 328 -8.97 -9.35 48.37
C ALA A 328 -9.62 -7.97 48.56
N ASN A 329 -9.95 -7.37 47.40
CA ASN A 329 -10.83 -6.22 47.12
C ASN A 329 -10.20 -4.81 47.13
N THR A 330 -10.32 -3.98 46.08
CA THR A 330 -10.97 -4.12 44.76
C THR A 330 -10.37 -3.07 43.80
N GLN A 331 -9.74 -3.55 42.72
CA GLN A 331 -9.56 -2.84 41.45
C GLN A 331 -10.77 -3.15 40.55
N VAL A 332 -11.32 -2.14 39.90
CA VAL A 332 -12.17 -2.29 38.70
C VAL A 332 -11.77 -1.20 37.71
N SER A 333 -11.62 -1.59 36.45
CA SER A 333 -11.60 -0.77 35.22
C SER A 333 -10.26 -0.60 34.49
N SER A 334 -9.70 -1.67 33.90
CA SER A 334 -8.77 -1.52 32.75
C SER A 334 -8.71 -2.69 31.75
N GLN A 335 -9.42 -3.81 31.95
CA GLN A 335 -9.21 -5.02 31.12
C GLN A 335 -10.06 -5.14 29.84
N ASN A 336 -10.89 -4.15 29.49
CA ASN A 336 -11.81 -4.31 28.34
C ASN A 336 -11.26 -3.87 26.96
N ASN A 337 -10.12 -3.19 26.87
CA ASN A 337 -9.63 -2.67 25.57
C ASN A 337 -8.58 -3.55 24.86
N ILE A 338 -8.02 -4.57 25.51
CA ILE A 338 -6.97 -5.44 24.91
C ILE A 338 -7.57 -6.63 24.14
N SER A 339 -8.85 -6.97 24.37
CA SER A 339 -9.49 -8.13 23.72
C SER A 339 -10.03 -7.87 22.31
N ILE A 340 -10.11 -6.61 21.87
CA ILE A 340 -10.68 -6.27 20.55
C ILE A 340 -9.60 -6.31 19.45
N THR A 341 -8.38 -5.86 19.74
CA THR A 341 -7.26 -5.83 18.78
C THR A 341 -6.70 -7.21 18.46
N ASN A 342 -6.72 -8.14 19.43
CA ASN A 342 -6.27 -9.52 19.20
C ASN A 342 -7.25 -10.33 18.33
N LYS A 343 -8.56 -10.07 18.42
CA LYS A 343 -9.57 -10.73 17.58
C LYS A 343 -9.52 -10.29 16.12
N GLU A 344 -9.20 -9.03 15.85
CA GLU A 344 -9.03 -8.55 14.47
C GLU A 344 -7.76 -9.10 13.81
N ASN A 345 -6.68 -9.27 14.57
CA ASN A 345 -5.44 -9.87 14.06
C ASN A 345 -5.57 -11.38 13.81
N GLU A 346 -6.34 -12.12 14.63
CA GLU A 346 -6.64 -13.53 14.34
C GLU A 346 -7.57 -13.70 13.14
N ASN A 347 -8.56 -12.82 12.97
CA ASN A 347 -9.43 -12.85 11.79
C ASN A 347 -8.66 -12.57 10.49
N LYS A 348 -7.68 -11.65 10.51
CA LYS A 348 -6.80 -11.40 9.36
C LYS A 348 -5.89 -12.60 9.06
N LYS A 349 -5.27 -13.22 10.08
CA LYS A 349 -4.48 -14.46 9.90
C LYS A 349 -5.30 -15.61 9.32
N ASN A 350 -6.53 -15.83 9.82
CA ASN A 350 -7.44 -16.83 9.28
C ASN A 350 -7.85 -16.54 7.84
N SER A 351 -8.10 -15.27 7.48
CA SER A 351 -8.45 -14.91 6.10
C SER A 351 -7.29 -15.15 5.12
N MET A 352 -6.05 -14.90 5.55
CA MET A 352 -4.86 -15.16 4.74
C MET A 352 -4.57 -16.65 4.60
N GLN A 353 -4.84 -17.44 5.65
CA GLN A 353 -4.72 -18.90 5.61
C GLN A 353 -5.77 -19.55 4.70
N ILE A 354 -7.03 -19.06 4.73
CA ILE A 354 -8.09 -19.51 3.81
C ILE A 354 -7.73 -19.15 2.35
N PHE A 355 -7.16 -17.97 2.12
CA PHE A 355 -6.69 -17.57 0.79
C PHE A 355 -5.56 -18.46 0.27
N LEU A 356 -4.55 -18.75 1.10
CA LEU A 356 -3.44 -19.64 0.76
C LEU A 356 -3.90 -21.09 0.51
N GLN A 357 -4.89 -21.57 1.28
CA GLN A 357 -5.46 -22.90 1.11
C GLN A 357 -6.29 -23.00 -0.19
N ALA A 358 -7.08 -21.97 -0.51
CA ALA A 358 -7.81 -21.91 -1.78
C ALA A 358 -6.87 -21.87 -2.99
N HIS A 359 -5.75 -21.15 -2.87
CA HIS A 359 -4.75 -21.05 -3.94
C HIS A 359 -3.92 -22.34 -4.11
N GLY A 360 -3.63 -23.05 -3.01
CA GLY A 360 -2.99 -24.37 -3.04
C GLY A 360 -3.86 -25.44 -3.69
N ASN A 361 -5.18 -25.41 -3.46
CA ASN A 361 -6.12 -26.32 -4.11
C ASN A 361 -6.20 -26.08 -5.63
N LEU A 362 -6.17 -24.81 -6.06
CA LEU A 362 -6.20 -24.42 -7.48
C LEU A 362 -4.93 -24.85 -8.23
N LEU A 363 -3.77 -24.79 -7.56
CA LEU A 363 -2.50 -25.30 -8.10
C LEU A 363 -2.46 -26.83 -8.17
N SER A 364 -3.17 -27.52 -7.27
CA SER A 364 -3.31 -28.97 -7.29
C SER A 364 -4.22 -29.42 -8.45
N GLU A 365 -5.35 -28.75 -8.67
CA GLU A 365 -6.23 -28.99 -9.82
C GLU A 365 -5.53 -28.74 -11.18
N LEU A 366 -4.63 -27.75 -11.25
CA LEU A 366 -3.84 -27.49 -12.45
C LEU A 366 -2.76 -28.54 -12.71
N LYS A 367 -2.32 -29.26 -11.68
CA LYS A 367 -1.35 -30.35 -11.80
C LYS A 367 -2.00 -31.63 -12.32
N ASP A 368 -3.25 -31.89 -11.94
CA ASP A 368 -4.04 -33.05 -12.38
C ASP A 368 -4.44 -32.97 -13.87
N PHE A 369 -4.39 -31.79 -14.50
CA PHE A 369 -4.60 -31.65 -15.95
C PHE A 369 -3.41 -32.12 -16.80
N LYS A 370 -2.24 -32.37 -16.19
CA LYS A 370 -1.01 -32.70 -16.93
C LYS A 370 -0.80 -34.21 -17.13
N ASP A 371 -1.51 -35.06 -16.37
CA ASP A 371 -1.28 -36.51 -16.33
C ASP A 371 -2.49 -37.35 -16.77
N GLY A 372 -3.38 -36.79 -17.62
CA GLY A 372 -4.50 -37.51 -18.23
C GLY A 372 -4.07 -38.40 -19.40
N GLU A 373 -4.00 -39.70 -19.14
CA GLU A 373 -3.60 -40.80 -20.01
C GLU A 373 -4.23 -40.81 -21.41
N MET A 374 -3.40 -41.20 -22.38
CA MET A 374 -3.78 -41.61 -23.72
C MET A 374 -4.44 -43.02 -23.73
N PHE A 375 -5.31 -43.20 -24.73
CA PHE A 375 -5.95 -44.43 -25.24
C PHE A 375 -7.25 -44.92 -24.59
N ASN A 376 -8.34 -44.98 -25.38
CA ASN A 376 -8.72 -46.24 -26.05
C ASN A 376 -9.80 -46.01 -27.14
N GLU A 377 -9.43 -46.18 -28.41
CA GLU A 377 -10.36 -46.41 -29.51
C GLU A 377 -10.71 -47.91 -29.55
N ASN A 378 -11.99 -48.25 -29.37
CA ASN A 378 -12.71 -49.26 -30.17
C ASN A 378 -14.08 -49.56 -29.55
N ALA A 379 -15.16 -49.22 -30.27
CA ALA A 379 -16.27 -50.13 -30.56
C ALA A 379 -17.39 -49.46 -31.37
N ASN A 380 -17.69 -50.10 -32.51
CA ASN A 380 -19.02 -50.29 -33.10
C ASN A 380 -19.77 -49.11 -33.75
N VAL A 381 -19.62 -49.06 -35.07
CA VAL A 381 -20.68 -49.44 -36.03
C VAL A 381 -22.11 -49.37 -35.49
N THR A 382 -22.88 -48.35 -35.88
CA THR A 382 -24.23 -48.61 -36.43
C THR A 382 -24.70 -47.50 -37.36
N ARG A 383 -25.22 -47.93 -38.51
CA ARG A 383 -25.91 -47.17 -39.55
C ARG A 383 -27.06 -46.34 -38.97
N ASN A 384 -27.28 -45.14 -39.52
CA ASN A 384 -28.52 -44.79 -40.23
C ASN A 384 -28.51 -43.29 -40.64
N SER A 385 -28.44 -43.07 -41.94
CA SER A 385 -29.16 -41.97 -42.64
C SER A 385 -30.60 -42.49 -42.93
N PRO A 386 -31.62 -41.69 -43.33
CA PRO A 386 -31.57 -40.29 -43.78
C PRO A 386 -32.77 -39.40 -43.34
N ARG A 387 -32.72 -38.11 -43.77
CA ARG A 387 -33.78 -37.42 -44.58
C ARG A 387 -34.32 -36.07 -44.05
N ALA A 388 -34.59 -35.20 -45.05
CA ALA A 388 -35.46 -34.01 -45.10
C ALA A 388 -34.85 -32.67 -44.63
N ARG A 389 -34.56 -31.72 -45.55
CA ARG A 389 -35.48 -30.70 -46.15
C ARG A 389 -36.11 -29.77 -45.12
N SER A 390 -35.78 -28.47 -45.16
CA SER A 390 -36.62 -27.46 -45.83
C SER A 390 -36.14 -26.03 -45.53
N ASN A 391 -36.30 -25.19 -46.55
CA ASN A 391 -36.16 -23.74 -46.53
C ASN A 391 -37.27 -23.09 -45.71
N SER A 392 -37.01 -21.96 -45.06
CA SER A 392 -37.92 -20.82 -45.12
C SER A 392 -37.18 -19.51 -44.77
N LYS A 393 -37.20 -18.62 -45.76
CA LYS A 393 -37.05 -17.18 -45.59
C LYS A 393 -38.33 -16.70 -44.90
N ASP A 394 -38.23 -15.79 -43.92
CA ASP A 394 -39.27 -14.79 -43.77
C ASP A 394 -38.75 -13.45 -43.23
N LYS A 395 -39.17 -12.41 -43.95
CA LYS A 395 -38.96 -10.99 -43.72
C LYS A 395 -39.96 -10.54 -42.66
N ILE A 396 -39.53 -9.71 -41.71
CA ILE A 396 -40.45 -8.86 -40.94
C ILE A 396 -40.05 -7.41 -41.13
N LYS A 397 -41.04 -6.66 -41.62
CA LYS A 397 -41.05 -5.23 -41.92
C LYS A 397 -41.07 -4.40 -40.63
N LEU A 398 -40.42 -3.24 -40.69
CA LEU A 398 -40.63 -2.10 -39.82
C LEU A 398 -42.04 -1.53 -40.01
N ASP A 399 -42.68 -1.13 -38.92
CA ASP A 399 -43.64 -0.04 -38.91
C ASP A 399 -43.48 0.79 -37.62
N ALA A 400 -43.52 2.10 -37.82
CA ALA A 400 -43.39 3.15 -36.83
C ALA A 400 -44.78 3.65 -36.39
N ASN A 401 -44.80 4.32 -35.23
CA ASN A 401 -45.86 5.17 -34.66
C ASN A 401 -46.92 4.48 -33.78
N ASN A 402 -46.73 4.57 -32.46
CA ASN A 402 -47.78 5.01 -31.54
C ASN A 402 -47.18 5.34 -30.15
N LEU A 403 -47.03 6.64 -29.87
CA LEU A 403 -46.67 7.18 -28.56
C LEU A 403 -47.97 7.54 -27.83
N LYS A 404 -48.41 6.67 -26.92
CA LYS A 404 -49.40 7.02 -25.87
C LYS A 404 -48.87 6.52 -24.54
N THR A 405 -48.49 7.51 -23.73
CA THR A 405 -48.05 7.43 -22.34
C THR A 405 -49.18 6.95 -21.44
N THR A 406 -49.09 5.70 -20.98
CA THR A 406 -49.71 5.26 -19.72
C THR A 406 -48.68 4.41 -18.98
N GLY A 407 -48.41 4.78 -17.72
CA GLY A 407 -47.41 4.16 -16.86
C GLY A 407 -47.74 2.69 -16.62
N LYS A 408 -47.21 1.83 -17.47
CA LYS A 408 -47.18 0.38 -17.31
C LYS A 408 -45.74 0.06 -16.96
N VAL A 409 -45.49 -0.33 -15.71
CA VAL A 409 -44.22 -0.92 -15.29
C VAL A 409 -44.12 -2.27 -16.01
N THR A 410 -43.65 -2.23 -17.26
CA THR A 410 -43.29 -3.43 -17.97
C THR A 410 -41.95 -3.87 -17.43
N ASN A 411 -41.86 -5.13 -16.99
CA ASN A 411 -40.62 -5.88 -16.75
C ASN A 411 -39.82 -6.07 -18.06
N SER A 412 -39.70 -5.03 -18.88
CA SER A 412 -38.80 -4.98 -20.02
C SER A 412 -37.40 -4.91 -19.44
N LYS A 413 -36.65 -6.01 -19.61
CA LYS A 413 -35.21 -6.05 -19.30
C LYS A 413 -34.56 -4.76 -19.80
N PRO A 414 -33.72 -4.09 -19.00
CA PRO A 414 -33.07 -2.85 -19.40
C PRO A 414 -32.37 -3.11 -20.73
N GLN A 415 -32.83 -2.41 -21.77
CA GLN A 415 -32.19 -2.45 -23.07
C GLN A 415 -30.78 -1.89 -22.89
N PRO A 416 -29.71 -2.61 -23.29
CA PRO A 416 -28.35 -2.11 -23.17
C PRO A 416 -28.25 -0.81 -23.97
N ILE A 417 -28.10 0.31 -23.27
CA ILE A 417 -27.88 1.61 -23.88
C ILE A 417 -26.51 1.52 -24.54
N ARG A 418 -26.48 1.34 -25.86
CA ARG A 418 -25.25 1.39 -26.65
C ARG A 418 -24.78 2.84 -26.70
N ARG A 419 -23.95 3.24 -25.74
CA ARG A 419 -23.19 4.49 -25.82
C ARG A 419 -21.93 4.27 -26.64
N ASP A 420 -21.44 5.33 -27.26
CA ASP A 420 -20.18 5.30 -27.99
C ASP A 420 -19.02 5.06 -26.99
N PRO A 421 -18.18 4.03 -27.18
CA PRO A 421 -17.04 3.77 -26.29
C PRO A 421 -16.12 4.98 -26.09
N TYR A 422 -15.99 5.84 -27.12
CA TYR A 422 -15.17 7.05 -27.03
C TYR A 422 -15.81 8.12 -26.14
N GLU A 423 -17.14 8.26 -26.20
CA GLU A 423 -17.89 9.15 -25.32
C GLU A 423 -17.79 8.68 -23.87
N GLU A 424 -17.92 7.39 -23.61
CA GLU A 424 -17.75 6.82 -22.26
C GLU A 424 -16.34 7.03 -21.73
N PHE A 425 -15.32 6.80 -22.57
CA PHE A 425 -13.94 7.07 -22.20
C PHE A 425 -13.69 8.55 -21.89
N PHE A 426 -14.27 9.46 -22.67
CA PHE A 426 -14.20 10.90 -22.42
C PHE A 426 -14.85 11.27 -21.09
N MET A 427 -16.06 10.73 -20.83
CA MET A 427 -16.80 10.99 -19.59
C MET A 427 -16.05 10.46 -18.36
N LEU A 428 -15.50 9.24 -18.43
CA LEU A 428 -14.66 8.67 -17.37
C LEU A 428 -13.41 9.52 -17.14
N THR A 429 -12.74 9.94 -18.21
CA THR A 429 -11.57 10.82 -18.14
C THR A 429 -11.93 12.14 -17.46
N SER A 430 -13.09 12.73 -17.79
CA SER A 430 -13.56 13.96 -17.17
C SER A 430 -13.83 13.82 -15.67
N GLN A 431 -14.40 12.70 -15.24
CA GLN A 431 -14.63 12.40 -13.82
C GLN A 431 -13.31 12.23 -13.07
N CYS A 432 -12.34 11.51 -13.65
CA CYS A 432 -11.01 11.37 -13.06
C CYS A 432 -10.29 12.72 -12.92
N VAL A 433 -10.36 13.59 -13.92
CA VAL A 433 -9.74 14.92 -13.86
C VAL A 433 -10.42 15.78 -12.79
N LYS A 434 -11.76 15.76 -12.69
CA LYS A 434 -12.50 16.47 -11.64
C LYS A 434 -12.09 16.01 -10.24
N LEU A 435 -12.09 14.69 -9.99
CA LEU A 435 -11.79 14.11 -8.68
C LEU A 435 -10.36 14.40 -8.20
N ASN A 436 -9.43 14.62 -9.13
CA ASN A 436 -8.03 14.94 -8.80
C ASN A 436 -7.74 16.45 -8.75
N SER A 437 -8.73 17.30 -9.00
CA SER A 437 -8.53 18.74 -9.05
C SER A 437 -8.47 19.38 -7.66
N PRO A 438 -7.63 20.42 -7.49
CA PRO A 438 -7.65 21.47 -6.48
C PRO A 438 -8.92 21.78 -5.73
N PHE A 439 -9.96 21.80 -6.55
CA PHE A 439 -11.08 22.71 -6.48
C PHE A 439 -12.36 21.95 -6.81
N LEU A 440 -12.41 20.72 -6.29
CA LEU A 440 -13.43 19.73 -6.55
C LEU A 440 -14.84 20.32 -6.41
N ASP A 441 -15.08 21.06 -5.32
CA ASP A 441 -16.39 21.59 -4.95
C ASP A 441 -16.95 22.55 -6.02
N ASP A 442 -16.08 23.36 -6.63
CA ASP A 442 -16.49 24.36 -7.64
C ASP A 442 -16.82 23.71 -9.00
N ILE A 443 -16.17 22.59 -9.33
CA ILE A 443 -16.20 22.01 -10.68
C ILE A 443 -17.02 20.72 -10.78
N LEU A 444 -17.41 20.11 -9.66
CA LEU A 444 -18.12 18.84 -9.65
C LEU A 444 -19.46 18.95 -10.40
N ALA A 445 -20.17 20.05 -10.20
CA ALA A 445 -21.49 20.33 -10.76
C ALA A 445 -21.50 20.62 -12.27
N LEU A 446 -20.34 20.85 -12.90
CA LEU A 446 -20.28 21.19 -14.32
C LEU A 446 -20.67 19.98 -15.19
N ASP A 447 -21.62 20.11 -16.11
CA ASP A 447 -21.88 19.04 -17.07
C ASP A 447 -20.77 18.97 -18.14
N CYS A 448 -20.19 17.79 -18.33
CA CYS A 448 -19.12 17.55 -19.30
C CYS A 448 -19.60 16.92 -20.60
N SER A 449 -20.88 16.53 -20.70
CA SER A 449 -21.44 15.88 -21.89
C SER A 449 -21.26 16.75 -23.15
N GLY A 450 -21.45 18.06 -23.03
CA GLY A 450 -21.28 19.02 -24.13
C GLY A 450 -19.84 19.21 -24.60
N TYR A 451 -18.85 18.90 -23.76
CA TYR A 451 -17.44 19.10 -24.10
C TYR A 451 -16.89 18.01 -25.02
N TYR A 452 -17.49 16.82 -25.03
CA TYR A 452 -17.10 15.74 -25.94
C TYR A 452 -17.21 16.20 -27.41
N LYS A 453 -18.30 16.88 -27.76
CA LYS A 453 -18.50 17.43 -29.11
C LYS A 453 -17.44 18.47 -29.48
N GLN A 454 -17.09 19.36 -28.56
CA GLN A 454 -16.07 20.39 -28.78
C GLN A 454 -14.67 19.77 -29.03
N VAL A 455 -14.36 18.69 -28.33
CA VAL A 455 -13.08 17.97 -28.46
C VAL A 455 -13.00 17.24 -29.80
N LEU A 456 -14.12 16.69 -30.27
CA LEU A 456 -14.22 16.10 -31.61
C LEU A 456 -14.10 17.16 -32.72
N GLU A 457 -14.77 18.31 -32.58
CA GLU A 457 -14.70 19.44 -33.52
C GLU A 457 -13.29 20.02 -33.63
N GLN A 458 -12.53 20.04 -32.53
CA GLN A 458 -11.15 20.53 -32.49
C GLN A 458 -10.11 19.46 -32.89
N TYR A 459 -10.56 18.25 -33.29
CA TYR A 459 -9.70 17.13 -33.68
C TYR A 459 -8.63 16.78 -32.64
N ILE A 460 -8.97 16.86 -31.36
CA ILE A 460 -8.01 16.59 -30.29
C ILE A 460 -7.83 15.06 -30.15
N PRO A 461 -6.58 14.55 -30.19
CA PRO A 461 -6.31 13.13 -30.01
C PRO A 461 -6.74 12.63 -28.63
N TYR A 462 -7.26 11.41 -28.53
CA TYR A 462 -7.80 10.85 -27.28
C TYR A 462 -6.80 10.85 -26.11
N HIS A 463 -5.51 10.62 -26.39
CA HIS A 463 -4.46 10.64 -25.37
C HIS A 463 -4.16 12.04 -24.81
N LYS A 464 -4.75 13.12 -25.37
CA LYS A 464 -4.62 14.51 -24.88
C LYS A 464 -5.90 15.05 -24.24
N TRP A 465 -6.98 14.26 -24.20
CA TRP A 465 -8.26 14.73 -23.66
C TRP A 465 -8.16 15.14 -22.19
N TYR A 466 -7.39 14.41 -21.37
CA TYR A 466 -7.21 14.77 -19.96
C TYR A 466 -6.65 16.19 -19.77
N LYS A 467 -5.63 16.55 -20.57
CA LYS A 467 -4.96 17.86 -20.50
C LYS A 467 -5.90 18.98 -20.96
N TRP A 468 -6.63 18.74 -22.05
CA TRP A 468 -7.62 19.70 -22.54
C TRP A 468 -8.76 19.91 -21.54
N ILE A 469 -9.25 18.84 -20.91
CA ILE A 469 -10.29 18.91 -19.88
C ILE A 469 -9.79 19.73 -18.67
N GLU A 470 -8.56 19.48 -18.23
CA GLU A 470 -7.93 20.21 -17.13
C GLU A 470 -7.82 21.71 -17.42
N GLU A 471 -7.31 22.08 -18.59
CA GLU A 471 -7.23 23.47 -19.06
C GLU A 471 -8.62 24.13 -19.15
N LYS A 472 -9.61 23.40 -19.65
CA LYS A 472 -10.98 23.89 -19.80
C LYS A 472 -11.66 24.12 -18.44
N LEU A 473 -11.52 23.18 -17.50
CA LEU A 473 -12.06 23.31 -16.15
C LEU A 473 -11.39 24.46 -15.39
N TYR A 474 -10.07 24.64 -15.55
CA TYR A 474 -9.35 25.77 -14.95
C TYR A 474 -9.83 27.12 -15.50
N SER A 475 -10.05 27.22 -16.82
CA SER A 475 -10.62 28.41 -17.45
C SER A 475 -12.00 28.75 -16.90
N ILE A 476 -12.90 27.76 -16.79
CA ILE A 476 -14.27 27.98 -16.30
C ILE A 476 -14.24 28.45 -14.85
N ARG A 477 -13.41 27.82 -14.01
CA ARG A 477 -13.28 28.24 -12.61
C ARG A 477 -12.79 29.68 -12.47
N LYS A 478 -11.81 30.08 -13.30
CA LYS A 478 -11.31 31.44 -13.31
C LYS A 478 -12.43 32.45 -13.64
N GLN A 479 -13.35 32.09 -14.54
CA GLN A 479 -14.52 32.92 -14.87
C GLN A 479 -15.49 33.00 -13.68
N LEU A 480 -15.82 31.88 -13.04
CA LEU A 480 -16.70 31.85 -11.87
C LEU A 480 -16.18 32.72 -10.71
N LEU A 481 -14.87 32.69 -10.46
CA LEU A 481 -14.25 33.55 -9.44
C LEU A 481 -14.33 35.03 -9.79
N GLN A 482 -14.23 35.38 -11.08
CA GLN A 482 -14.38 36.76 -11.54
C GLN A 482 -15.83 37.24 -11.39
N GLU A 483 -16.81 36.40 -11.72
CA GLU A 483 -18.23 36.70 -11.54
C GLU A 483 -18.57 36.91 -10.06
N GLN A 484 -18.11 36.03 -9.16
CA GLN A 484 -18.32 36.21 -7.72
C GLN A 484 -17.72 37.51 -7.18
N GLN A 485 -16.54 37.91 -7.67
CA GLN A 485 -15.93 39.19 -7.30
C GLN A 485 -16.74 40.38 -7.81
N GLN A 486 -17.28 40.30 -9.02
CA GLN A 486 -18.14 41.35 -9.58
C GLN A 486 -19.45 41.48 -8.81
N ASP A 487 -20.08 40.36 -8.44
CA ASP A 487 -21.31 40.36 -7.63
C ASP A 487 -21.06 40.97 -6.25
N LEU A 488 -19.91 40.68 -5.63
CA LEU A 488 -19.53 41.26 -4.34
C LEU A 488 -19.38 42.79 -4.44
N LEU A 489 -18.77 43.28 -5.52
CA LEU A 489 -18.60 44.71 -5.79
C LEU A 489 -19.95 45.39 -6.08
N GLN A 490 -20.85 44.74 -6.82
CA GLN A 490 -22.20 45.25 -7.06
C GLN A 490 -23.02 45.33 -5.77
N HIS A 491 -22.94 44.31 -4.91
CA HIS A 491 -23.61 44.33 -3.61
C HIS A 491 -23.07 45.43 -2.69
N GLN A 492 -21.76 45.69 -2.70
CA GLN A 492 -21.18 46.82 -1.97
C GLN A 492 -21.68 48.16 -2.51
N LEU A 493 -21.81 48.31 -3.83
CA LEU A 493 -22.33 49.54 -4.46
C LEU A 493 -23.81 49.80 -4.18
N ILE A 494 -24.62 48.76 -3.93
CA ILE A 494 -26.05 48.91 -3.59
C ILE A 494 -26.25 49.29 -2.11
N GLN A 495 -25.25 49.04 -1.24
CA GLN A 495 -25.31 49.40 0.18
C GLN A 495 -24.86 50.83 0.49
N TYR A 496 -24.34 51.55 -0.50
CA TYR A 496 -24.06 52.98 -0.46
C TYR A 496 -25.08 53.75 -1.30
#